data_AF-A0A940K0B5-F1
#
_entry.id   AF-A0A940K0B5-F1
#
_cell.length_a   1.000
_cell.length_b   1.000
_cell.length_c   1.000
_cell.angle_alpha   90.00
_cell.angle_beta   90.00
_cell.angle_gamma   90.00
#
_symmetry.space_group_name_H-M   'P 1'
#
loop_
_entity.id
_entity.type
_entity.pdbx_description
1 polymer ?
#
loop_
_entity_poly.entity_id
_entity_poly.type
_entity_poly.pdbx_seq_one_letter_code
_entity_poly.pdbx_strand_id
1 'polypeptide(L)'
;MLSLLFDGAAQPDASSIHRLAASGEFAVSHDPPPDSDGNWLELLVNGLTFDLKGLAPGNAEIHELHANLFDLPPGFNAFQYAALTLTPGPHLAAGAAMMPVVRSQMWLAMQLCELPGIVAVGWLPARTLSGPGHFRRSVTRWLEGGAFPALGLTALLKAPDGGMQSEGLAFFTGQELRLEPEIAGRGAGSAQLALRLIHELVERGPIERPEGATGPDGAALRLDPSPNRRFVRVSAA
;
A
#
# COMPACT_ATOMS: atom_id res chain seq x y z
N MET A 1 3.36 -3.42 -6.37
CA MET A 1 2.15 -3.69 -7.17
C MET A 1 0.94 -3.49 -6.29
N LEU A 2 -0.11 -2.84 -6.80
CA LEU A 2 -1.42 -2.73 -6.14
C LEU A 2 -2.40 -3.66 -6.87
N SER A 3 -3.28 -4.31 -6.13
CA SER A 3 -4.31 -5.19 -6.70
C SER A 3 -5.70 -4.76 -6.25
N LEU A 4 -6.69 -4.89 -7.12
CA LEU A 4 -8.10 -4.71 -6.78
C LEU A 4 -8.81 -6.04 -7.02
N LEU A 5 -9.42 -6.60 -5.96
CA LEU A 5 -10.11 -7.88 -6.03
C LEU A 5 -11.59 -7.67 -6.27
N PHE A 6 -12.15 -8.42 -7.21
CA PHE A 6 -13.55 -8.38 -7.62
C PHE A 6 -14.18 -9.77 -7.48
N ASP A 7 -15.47 -9.81 -7.20
CA ASP A 7 -16.27 -10.99 -7.51
C ASP A 7 -16.07 -11.32 -9.00
N GLY A 8 -15.78 -12.59 -9.34
CA GLY A 8 -15.48 -13.00 -10.70
C GLY A 8 -16.60 -12.66 -11.69
N ALA A 9 -17.86 -12.65 -11.25
CA ALA A 9 -18.99 -12.24 -12.08
C ALA A 9 -19.06 -10.73 -12.37
N ALA A 10 -18.31 -9.93 -11.61
CA ALA A 10 -18.27 -8.47 -11.67
C ALA A 10 -16.90 -7.93 -12.09
N GLN A 11 -16.03 -8.78 -12.66
CA GLN A 11 -14.74 -8.36 -13.19
C GLN A 11 -14.93 -7.27 -14.26
N PRO A 12 -14.32 -6.09 -14.11
CA PRO A 12 -14.56 -5.00 -15.03
C PRO A 12 -13.87 -5.23 -16.37
N ASP A 13 -14.52 -4.74 -17.42
CA ASP A 13 -14.00 -4.63 -18.78
C ASP A 13 -13.48 -3.22 -19.06
N ALA A 14 -12.83 -3.03 -20.21
CA ALA A 14 -12.33 -1.72 -20.63
C ALA A 14 -13.45 -0.65 -20.66
N SER A 15 -14.64 -1.01 -21.14
CA SER A 15 -15.81 -0.12 -21.19
C SER A 15 -16.19 0.43 -19.81
N SER A 16 -16.10 -0.39 -18.77
CA SER A 16 -16.38 0.02 -17.39
C SER A 16 -15.36 1.04 -16.88
N ILE A 17 -14.09 0.87 -17.25
CA ILE A 17 -13.03 1.82 -16.91
C ILE A 17 -13.23 3.15 -17.65
N HIS A 18 -13.55 3.12 -18.94
CA HIS A 18 -13.86 4.33 -19.72
C HIS A 18 -15.04 5.11 -19.14
N ARG A 19 -16.11 4.42 -18.72
CA ARG A 19 -17.26 5.06 -18.06
C ARG A 19 -16.87 5.74 -16.76
N LEU A 20 -16.06 5.09 -15.93
CA LEU A 20 -15.58 5.68 -14.68
C LEU A 20 -14.67 6.88 -14.93
N ALA A 21 -13.76 6.77 -15.90
CA ALA A 21 -12.85 7.85 -16.29
C ALA A 21 -13.61 9.09 -16.78
N ALA A 22 -14.70 8.91 -17.52
CA ALA A 22 -15.52 10.02 -18.03
C ALA A 22 -16.17 10.89 -16.94
N SER A 23 -16.37 10.34 -15.74
CA SER A 23 -16.89 11.06 -14.57
C SER A 23 -15.81 11.43 -13.53
N GLY A 24 -14.58 10.93 -13.70
CA GLY A 24 -13.49 11.07 -12.74
C GLY A 24 -12.43 12.08 -13.18
N GLU A 25 -11.36 12.19 -12.39
CA GLU A 25 -10.23 13.08 -12.67
C GLU A 25 -9.01 12.32 -13.24
N PHE A 26 -9.25 11.23 -13.97
CA PHE A 26 -8.22 10.48 -14.71
C PHE A 26 -8.70 10.17 -16.13
N ALA A 27 -7.77 9.83 -17.02
CA ALA A 27 -8.07 9.46 -18.40
C ALA A 27 -7.52 8.08 -18.73
N VAL A 28 -8.10 7.42 -19.72
CA VAL A 28 -7.48 6.28 -20.41
C VAL A 28 -6.61 6.87 -21.53
N SER A 29 -5.28 6.80 -21.38
CA SER A 29 -4.33 7.33 -22.38
C SER A 29 -4.01 6.32 -23.48
N HIS A 30 -4.14 5.03 -23.18
CA HIS A 30 -3.96 3.95 -24.15
C HIS A 30 -4.93 2.80 -23.90
N ASP A 31 -5.58 2.35 -24.96
CA ASP A 31 -6.49 1.20 -24.99
C ASP A 31 -6.10 0.33 -26.20
N PRO A 32 -5.13 -0.58 -26.01
CA PRO A 32 -4.65 -1.44 -27.07
C PRO A 32 -5.74 -2.46 -27.48
N PRO A 33 -5.75 -2.89 -28.76
CA PRO A 33 -6.68 -3.93 -29.19
C PRO A 33 -6.46 -5.23 -28.40
N PRO A 34 -7.52 -6.06 -28.21
CA PRO A 34 -7.47 -7.27 -27.37
C PRO A 34 -6.36 -8.28 -27.72
N ASP A 35 -5.85 -8.20 -28.94
CA ASP A 35 -4.93 -9.16 -29.55
C ASP A 35 -3.45 -8.85 -29.21
N SER A 36 -3.17 -7.72 -28.56
CA SER A 36 -1.82 -7.32 -28.12
C SER A 36 -1.62 -7.59 -26.63
N ASP A 37 -0.86 -8.63 -26.29
CA ASP A 37 -0.33 -8.93 -24.94
C ASP A 37 -1.32 -8.96 -23.75
N GLY A 38 -2.63 -9.05 -24.02
CA GLY A 38 -3.70 -9.17 -23.04
C GLY A 38 -4.53 -7.89 -22.86
N ASN A 39 -5.70 -8.00 -22.23
CA ASN A 39 -6.57 -6.85 -22.00
C ASN A 39 -6.04 -5.99 -20.84
N TRP A 40 -5.43 -4.86 -21.20
CA TRP A 40 -4.93 -3.86 -20.27
C TRP A 40 -5.23 -2.45 -20.77
N LEU A 41 -5.19 -1.47 -19.87
CA LEU A 41 -5.32 -0.05 -20.19
C LEU A 41 -4.18 0.74 -19.57
N GLU A 42 -3.71 1.76 -20.27
CA GLU A 42 -2.88 2.80 -19.66
C GLU A 42 -3.80 3.91 -19.12
N LEU A 43 -3.67 4.20 -17.83
CA LEU A 43 -4.40 5.24 -17.12
C LEU A 43 -3.48 6.42 -16.82
N LEU A 44 -3.93 7.63 -17.13
CA LEU A 44 -3.20 8.88 -16.93
C LEU A 44 -3.85 9.71 -15.81
N VAL A 45 -3.06 10.08 -14.81
CA VAL A 45 -3.46 11.00 -13.74
C VAL A 45 -2.26 11.87 -13.33
N ASN A 46 -2.46 13.17 -13.16
CA ASN A 46 -1.42 14.12 -12.74
C ASN A 46 -0.11 14.05 -13.56
N GLY A 47 -0.20 13.73 -14.86
CA GLY A 47 0.98 13.58 -15.73
C GLY A 47 1.75 12.28 -15.54
N LEU A 48 1.24 11.32 -14.76
CA LEU A 48 1.82 10.01 -14.52
C LEU A 48 0.92 8.93 -15.13
N THR A 49 1.54 7.91 -15.75
CA THR A 49 0.78 6.78 -16.30
C THR A 49 0.92 5.51 -15.47
N PHE A 50 -0.15 4.74 -15.45
CA PHE A 50 -0.28 3.49 -14.71
C PHE A 50 -0.93 2.44 -15.62
N ASP A 51 -0.37 1.25 -15.63
CA ASP A 51 -0.94 0.11 -16.34
C ASP A 51 -1.98 -0.55 -15.44
N LEU A 52 -3.20 -0.71 -15.94
CA LEU A 52 -4.27 -1.50 -15.35
C LEU A 52 -4.42 -2.80 -16.15
N LYS A 53 -4.12 -3.94 -15.52
CA LYS A 53 -4.16 -5.27 -16.17
C LYS A 53 -5.18 -6.19 -15.52
N GLY A 54 -5.55 -7.24 -16.25
CA GLY A 54 -6.50 -8.26 -15.79
C GLY A 54 -7.95 -7.93 -16.13
N LEU A 55 -8.21 -7.08 -17.12
CA LEU A 55 -9.57 -6.70 -17.52
C LEU A 55 -10.28 -7.83 -18.27
N ALA A 56 -11.59 -7.97 -18.09
CA ALA A 56 -12.40 -8.88 -18.90
C ALA A 56 -12.45 -8.42 -20.38
N PRO A 57 -12.60 -9.34 -21.36
CA PRO A 57 -12.61 -10.82 -21.26
C PRO A 57 -11.23 -11.49 -21.10
N GLY A 58 -10.17 -10.74 -20.76
CA GLY A 58 -8.84 -11.30 -20.51
C GLY A 58 -8.78 -12.11 -19.21
N ASN A 59 -7.64 -12.79 -19.00
CA ASN A 59 -7.42 -13.53 -17.76
C ASN A 59 -7.26 -12.54 -16.60
N ALA A 60 -7.94 -12.81 -15.49
CA ALA A 60 -7.66 -12.13 -14.23
C ALA A 60 -6.18 -12.33 -13.85
N GLU A 61 -5.58 -11.33 -13.24
CA GLU A 61 -4.22 -11.45 -12.74
C GLU A 61 -4.16 -12.42 -11.55
N ILE A 62 -3.02 -13.09 -11.39
CA ILE A 62 -2.77 -13.90 -10.20
C ILE A 62 -2.32 -12.94 -9.11
N HIS A 63 -3.08 -12.82 -8.01
CA HIS A 63 -2.60 -12.08 -6.85
C HIS A 63 -1.65 -12.93 -6.00
N GLU A 64 -0.65 -12.27 -5.44
CA GLU A 64 0.29 -12.90 -4.51
C GLU A 64 -0.34 -13.10 -3.11
N LEU A 65 0.34 -13.88 -2.27
CA LEU A 65 -0.10 -14.17 -0.90
C LEU A 65 -0.04 -12.93 -0.01
N HIS A 66 -1.21 -12.36 0.27
CA HIS A 66 -1.39 -11.31 1.27
C HIS A 66 -1.66 -11.94 2.64
N ALA A 67 -0.86 -11.57 3.65
CA ALA A 67 -0.94 -12.14 4.99
C ALA A 67 -1.71 -11.26 5.99
N ASN A 68 -1.78 -9.96 5.71
CA ASN A 68 -2.22 -8.94 6.67
C ASN A 68 -3.59 -8.39 6.24
N LEU A 69 -4.66 -8.71 6.99
CA LEU A 69 -6.04 -8.32 6.63
C LEU A 69 -6.53 -7.12 7.46
N PHE A 70 -7.11 -6.11 6.81
CA PHE A 70 -7.68 -4.92 7.44
C PHE A 70 -9.12 -4.68 6.97
N ASP A 71 -10.05 -4.49 7.90
CA ASP A 71 -11.48 -4.26 7.60
C ASP A 71 -12.09 -5.32 6.65
N LEU A 72 -11.65 -6.57 6.81
CA LEU A 72 -12.11 -7.74 6.07
C LEU A 72 -12.60 -8.82 7.05
N PRO A 73 -13.55 -9.67 6.63
CA PRO A 73 -14.06 -10.73 7.49
C PRO A 73 -12.96 -11.74 7.84
N PRO A 74 -13.02 -12.35 9.04
CA PRO A 74 -12.14 -13.46 9.39
C PRO A 74 -12.23 -14.59 8.35
N GLY A 75 -11.08 -15.14 7.96
CA GLY A 75 -11.01 -16.22 6.97
C GLY A 75 -11.22 -15.78 5.51
N PHE A 76 -11.16 -14.47 5.22
CA PHE A 76 -11.19 -13.97 3.85
C PHE A 76 -10.15 -14.68 2.98
N ASN A 77 -10.60 -15.31 1.89
CA ASN A 77 -9.75 -16.03 0.97
C ASN A 77 -9.66 -15.29 -0.37
N ALA A 78 -8.55 -14.59 -0.58
CA ALA A 78 -8.32 -13.81 -1.80
C ALA A 78 -8.38 -14.67 -3.08
N PHE A 79 -8.02 -15.96 -3.02
CA PHE A 79 -7.98 -16.86 -4.18
C PHE A 79 -9.34 -17.16 -4.82
N GLN A 80 -10.44 -16.72 -4.21
CA GLN A 80 -11.79 -16.88 -4.74
C GLN A 80 -12.22 -15.74 -5.66
N TYR A 81 -11.38 -14.71 -5.82
CA TYR A 81 -11.72 -13.46 -6.49
C TYR A 81 -10.82 -13.22 -7.70
N ALA A 82 -11.35 -12.50 -8.69
CA ALA A 82 -10.58 -12.02 -9.83
C ALA A 82 -9.77 -10.77 -9.42
N ALA A 83 -8.52 -10.67 -9.85
CA ALA A 83 -7.70 -9.50 -9.57
C ALA A 83 -7.47 -8.65 -10.81
N LEU A 84 -7.59 -7.33 -10.64
CA LEU A 84 -6.89 -6.35 -11.46
C LEU A 84 -5.59 -5.97 -10.78
N THR A 85 -4.55 -5.67 -11.57
CA THR A 85 -3.33 -5.06 -11.05
C THR A 85 -3.17 -3.65 -11.58
N LEU A 86 -2.77 -2.74 -10.70
CA LEU A 86 -2.43 -1.37 -11.02
C LEU A 86 -0.95 -1.17 -10.71
N THR A 87 -0.16 -0.85 -11.73
CA THR A 87 1.30 -0.66 -11.62
C THR A 87 1.73 0.64 -12.28
N PRO A 88 2.74 1.35 -11.74
CA PRO A 88 3.34 2.47 -12.47
C PRO A 88 3.84 1.98 -13.83
N GLY A 89 3.64 2.80 -14.87
CA GLY A 89 4.11 2.45 -16.22
C GLY A 89 5.64 2.23 -16.26
N PRO A 90 6.18 1.54 -17.28
CA PRO A 90 7.59 1.15 -17.34
C PRO A 90 8.59 2.30 -17.12
N HIS A 91 8.24 3.51 -17.55
CA HIS A 91 9.07 4.71 -17.39
C HIS A 91 9.10 5.25 -15.95
N LEU A 92 8.14 4.88 -15.10
CA LEU A 92 8.10 5.22 -13.67
C LEU A 92 8.71 4.13 -12.78
N ALA A 93 9.09 2.97 -13.34
CA ALA A 93 9.50 1.80 -12.56
C ALA A 93 10.65 2.09 -11.58
N ALA A 94 11.68 2.83 -12.02
CA ALA A 94 12.81 3.23 -11.17
C ALA A 94 12.41 4.16 -10.01
N GLY A 95 11.28 4.85 -10.14
CA GLY A 95 10.74 5.82 -9.17
C GLY A 95 9.43 5.38 -8.53
N ALA A 96 9.07 4.09 -8.61
CA ALA A 96 7.77 3.59 -8.15
C ALA A 96 7.49 3.88 -6.66
N ALA A 97 8.55 4.00 -5.85
CA ALA A 97 8.48 4.32 -4.43
C ALA A 97 8.36 5.82 -4.11
N MET A 98 8.56 6.71 -5.09
CA MET A 98 8.53 8.15 -4.85
C MET A 98 7.11 8.59 -4.45
N MET A 99 7.01 9.44 -3.43
CA MET A 99 5.70 9.85 -2.89
C MET A 99 4.71 10.40 -3.93
N PRO A 100 5.12 11.21 -4.92
CA PRO A 100 4.20 11.66 -5.97
C PRO A 100 3.59 10.50 -6.78
N VAL A 101 4.38 9.45 -7.06
CA VAL A 101 3.93 8.26 -7.79
C VAL A 101 2.98 7.44 -6.92
N VAL A 102 3.36 7.18 -5.67
CA VAL A 102 2.53 6.42 -4.71
C VAL A 102 1.21 7.14 -4.46
N ARG A 103 1.22 8.45 -4.19
CA ARG A 103 -0.01 9.23 -3.96
C ARG A 103 -0.95 9.16 -5.16
N SER A 104 -0.42 9.30 -6.38
CA SER A 104 -1.22 9.21 -7.61
C SER A 104 -1.77 7.80 -7.83
N GLN A 105 -0.98 6.75 -7.54
CA GLN A 105 -1.45 5.37 -7.60
C GLN A 105 -2.55 5.07 -6.58
N MET A 106 -2.40 5.54 -5.34
CA MET A 106 -3.40 5.33 -4.28
C MET A 106 -4.68 6.11 -4.56
N TRP A 107 -4.55 7.34 -5.07
CA TRP A 107 -5.71 8.12 -5.52
C TRP A 107 -6.46 7.39 -6.63
N LEU A 108 -5.74 6.85 -7.64
CA LEU A 108 -6.36 6.13 -8.75
C LEU A 108 -7.03 4.83 -8.27
N ALA A 109 -6.37 4.06 -7.40
CA ALA A 109 -6.95 2.88 -6.78
C ALA A 109 -8.22 3.23 -5.97
N MET A 110 -8.23 4.37 -5.27
CA MET A 110 -9.39 4.86 -4.54
C MET A 110 -10.56 5.19 -5.49
N GLN A 111 -10.31 5.77 -6.66
CA GLN A 111 -11.33 5.98 -7.69
C GLN A 111 -11.86 4.64 -8.23
N LEU A 112 -10.97 3.70 -8.55
CA LEU A 112 -11.34 2.37 -9.05
C LEU A 112 -12.17 1.56 -8.05
N CYS A 113 -12.12 1.88 -6.75
CA CYS A 113 -13.01 1.32 -5.74
C CYS A 113 -14.49 1.76 -5.86
N GLU A 114 -14.85 2.60 -6.84
CA GLU A 114 -16.24 2.89 -7.21
C GLU A 114 -16.84 1.83 -8.13
N LEU A 115 -16.01 1.00 -8.75
CA LEU A 115 -16.47 -0.07 -9.61
C LEU A 115 -17.31 -1.08 -8.81
N PRO A 116 -18.43 -1.56 -9.39
CA PRO A 116 -19.25 -2.56 -8.74
C PRO A 116 -18.49 -3.88 -8.56
N GLY A 117 -18.79 -4.59 -7.47
CA GLY A 117 -18.24 -5.92 -7.22
C GLY A 117 -16.83 -5.96 -6.64
N ILE A 118 -16.21 -4.80 -6.35
CA ILE A 118 -14.95 -4.77 -5.62
C ILE A 118 -15.13 -5.31 -4.18
N VAL A 119 -14.24 -6.19 -3.75
CA VAL A 119 -14.29 -6.82 -2.43
C VAL A 119 -13.09 -6.50 -1.55
N ALA A 120 -11.93 -6.20 -2.15
CA ALA A 120 -10.71 -5.86 -1.40
C ALA A 120 -9.70 -5.10 -2.28
N VAL A 121 -8.78 -4.40 -1.62
CA VAL A 121 -7.62 -3.75 -2.24
C VAL A 121 -6.34 -4.33 -1.62
N GLY A 122 -5.45 -4.85 -2.46
CA GLY A 122 -4.18 -5.44 -2.07
C GLY A 122 -3.01 -4.49 -2.27
N TRP A 123 -2.10 -4.41 -1.30
CA TRP A 123 -0.83 -3.71 -1.43
C TRP A 123 0.32 -4.67 -1.17
N LEU A 124 0.97 -5.09 -2.26
CA LEU A 124 1.96 -6.14 -2.22
C LEU A 124 3.20 -5.83 -1.35
N PRO A 125 3.78 -4.61 -1.37
CA PRO A 125 4.97 -4.34 -0.56
C PRO A 125 4.81 -4.64 0.93
N ALA A 126 3.59 -4.51 1.46
CA ALA A 126 3.26 -4.85 2.85
C ALA A 126 2.44 -6.15 2.99
N ARG A 127 2.17 -6.84 1.87
CA ARG A 127 1.33 -8.04 1.78
C ARG A 127 -0.01 -7.86 2.49
N THR A 128 -0.63 -6.70 2.31
CA THR A 128 -1.88 -6.34 2.97
C THR A 128 -3.08 -6.47 2.04
N LEU A 129 -4.23 -6.84 2.59
CA LEU A 129 -5.54 -6.66 1.96
C LEU A 129 -6.40 -5.79 2.85
N SER A 130 -7.03 -4.79 2.24
CA SER A 130 -7.93 -3.87 2.91
C SER A 130 -9.34 -3.96 2.32
N GLY A 131 -10.36 -3.88 3.16
CA GLY A 131 -11.73 -3.64 2.70
C GLY A 131 -11.80 -2.32 1.91
N PRO A 132 -12.57 -2.23 0.81
CA PRO A 132 -12.56 -1.08 -0.08
C PRO A 132 -13.00 0.21 0.63
N GLY A 133 -13.98 0.12 1.53
CA GLY A 133 -14.43 1.26 2.33
C GLY A 133 -13.34 1.81 3.27
N HIS A 134 -12.63 0.93 3.98
CA HIS A 134 -11.49 1.33 4.80
C HIS A 134 -10.37 1.96 3.97
N PHE A 135 -9.97 1.28 2.89
CA PHE A 135 -8.91 1.76 1.99
C PHE A 135 -9.22 3.18 1.50
N ARG A 136 -10.41 3.41 0.93
CA ARG A 136 -10.82 4.72 0.43
C ARG A 136 -10.76 5.79 1.51
N ARG A 137 -11.38 5.55 2.68
CA ARG A 137 -11.39 6.53 3.78
C ARG A 137 -9.97 6.88 4.25
N SER A 138 -9.10 5.89 4.37
CA SER A 138 -7.72 6.08 4.82
C SER A 138 -6.89 6.85 3.80
N VAL A 139 -7.03 6.52 2.50
CA VAL A 139 -6.34 7.22 1.41
C VAL A 139 -6.86 8.65 1.24
N THR A 140 -8.17 8.89 1.25
CA THR A 140 -8.75 10.24 1.15
C THR A 140 -8.19 11.16 2.23
N ARG A 141 -8.24 10.73 3.50
CA ARG A 141 -7.71 11.53 4.63
C ARG A 141 -6.24 11.86 4.47
N TRP A 142 -5.44 10.91 3.99
CA TRP A 142 -4.02 11.14 3.76
C TRP A 142 -3.76 12.14 2.65
N LEU A 143 -4.47 12.01 1.52
CA LEU A 143 -4.32 12.93 0.39
C LEU A 143 -4.80 14.35 0.70
N GLU A 144 -5.74 14.50 1.63
CA GLU A 144 -6.19 15.78 2.20
C GLU A 144 -5.21 16.40 3.21
N GLY A 145 -4.02 15.82 3.38
CA GLY A 145 -2.97 16.32 4.29
C GLY A 145 -2.97 15.67 5.67
N GLY A 146 -3.76 14.62 5.88
CA GLY A 146 -3.72 13.82 7.09
C GLY A 146 -2.50 12.88 7.16
N ALA A 147 -2.48 12.04 8.21
CA ALA A 147 -1.40 11.09 8.43
C ALA A 147 -1.31 10.02 7.33
N PHE A 148 -0.09 9.51 7.11
CA PHE A 148 0.16 8.38 6.22
C PHE A 148 -0.67 7.15 6.64
N PRO A 149 -1.33 6.43 5.70
CA PRO A 149 -2.18 5.28 6.01
C PRO A 149 -1.32 4.04 6.28
N ALA A 150 -0.59 4.09 7.39
CA ALA A 150 0.35 3.06 7.80
C ALA A 150 -0.33 1.68 7.89
N LEU A 151 -1.54 1.60 8.44
CA LEU A 151 -2.35 0.39 8.31
C LEU A 151 -2.93 0.31 6.90
N GLY A 152 -2.46 -0.68 6.13
CA GLY A 152 -2.84 -0.87 4.73
C GLY A 152 -1.65 -0.67 3.79
N LEU A 153 -0.83 0.38 3.96
CA LEU A 153 0.40 0.56 3.18
C LEU A 153 1.66 0.00 3.84
N THR A 154 1.56 -0.34 5.12
CA THR A 154 2.51 -1.15 5.89
C THR A 154 1.73 -2.16 6.73
N ALA A 155 2.43 -3.10 7.35
CA ALA A 155 1.90 -3.96 8.40
C ALA A 155 2.82 -3.95 9.62
N LEU A 156 2.29 -4.27 10.80
CA LEU A 156 3.06 -4.46 12.03
C LEU A 156 2.93 -5.91 12.49
N LEU A 157 4.07 -6.59 12.59
CA LEU A 157 4.18 -8.01 12.91
C LEU A 157 4.88 -8.18 14.25
N LYS A 158 4.43 -9.16 15.04
CA LYS A 158 5.19 -9.61 16.20
C LYS A 158 6.35 -10.48 15.74
N ALA A 159 7.55 -10.17 16.22
CA ALA A 159 8.73 -10.98 15.99
C ALA A 159 8.81 -12.12 17.03
N PRO A 160 9.46 -13.25 16.71
CA PRO A 160 9.57 -14.39 17.62
C PRO A 160 10.24 -14.09 18.97
N ASP A 161 11.10 -13.07 19.02
CA ASP A 161 11.81 -12.62 20.23
C ASP A 161 10.98 -11.66 21.10
N GLY A 162 9.71 -11.43 20.76
CA GLY A 162 8.82 -10.50 21.46
C GLY A 162 8.90 -9.05 20.98
N GLY A 163 9.77 -8.74 20.01
CA GLY A 163 9.80 -7.43 19.37
C GLY A 163 8.63 -7.21 18.41
N MET A 164 8.57 -6.03 17.81
CA MET A 164 7.64 -5.70 16.73
C MET A 164 8.41 -5.23 15.50
N GLN A 165 7.92 -5.53 14.31
CA GLN A 165 8.57 -5.14 13.06
C GLN A 165 7.53 -4.67 12.05
N SER A 166 7.88 -3.70 11.23
CA SER A 166 7.09 -3.39 10.05
C SER A 166 7.35 -4.38 8.90
N GLU A 167 6.38 -4.44 8.00
CA GLU A 167 6.51 -5.01 6.67
C GLU A 167 6.02 -3.98 5.66
N GLY A 168 6.83 -3.70 4.64
CA GLY A 168 6.52 -2.79 3.55
C GLY A 168 6.97 -1.36 3.74
N LEU A 169 7.48 -0.98 4.92
CA LEU A 169 8.07 0.36 5.11
C LEU A 169 9.31 0.55 4.23
N ALA A 170 10.08 -0.53 4.03
CA ALA A 170 11.29 -0.48 3.22
C ALA A 170 11.02 -0.14 1.75
N PHE A 171 9.78 -0.31 1.26
CA PHE A 171 9.41 0.16 -0.08
C PHE A 171 9.51 1.69 -0.17
N PHE A 172 9.18 2.43 0.89
CA PHE A 172 9.20 3.88 0.89
C PHE A 172 10.55 4.47 1.31
N THR A 173 11.23 3.83 2.26
CA THR A 173 12.41 4.40 2.93
C THR A 173 13.70 3.62 2.69
N GLY A 174 13.61 2.39 2.17
CA GLY A 174 14.72 1.43 2.15
C GLY A 174 14.96 0.69 3.48
N GLN A 175 14.19 1.02 4.52
CA GLN A 175 14.33 0.45 5.87
C GLN A 175 12.99 -0.02 6.44
N GLU A 176 12.98 -1.18 7.10
CA GLU A 176 11.88 -1.56 7.98
C GLU A 176 12.09 -0.97 9.39
N LEU A 177 11.00 -0.64 10.07
CA LEU A 177 11.00 -0.27 11.47
C LEU A 177 11.02 -1.53 12.33
N ARG A 178 11.82 -1.52 13.39
CA ARG A 178 11.86 -2.56 14.40
C ARG A 178 11.81 -1.96 15.80
N LEU A 179 10.78 -2.31 16.56
CA LEU A 179 10.75 -2.05 18.00
C LEU A 179 11.38 -3.24 18.73
N GLU A 180 12.38 -2.97 19.57
CA GLU A 180 12.97 -3.98 20.44
C GLU A 180 11.93 -4.49 21.47
N PRO A 181 12.10 -5.72 22.00
CA PRO A 181 11.12 -6.34 22.90
C PRO A 181 10.68 -5.46 24.08
N GLU A 182 11.61 -4.70 24.65
CA GLU A 182 11.38 -3.75 25.75
C GLU A 182 10.41 -2.60 25.40
N ILE A 183 10.38 -2.18 24.14
CA ILE A 183 9.45 -1.16 23.64
C ILE A 183 8.16 -1.82 23.16
N ALA A 184 8.27 -2.93 22.43
CA ALA A 184 7.13 -3.68 21.89
C ALA A 184 6.18 -4.18 22.99
N GLY A 185 6.73 -4.58 24.15
CA GLY A 185 6.00 -5.10 25.30
C GLY A 185 5.08 -4.09 26.02
N ARG A 186 5.13 -2.79 25.68
CA ARG A 186 4.33 -1.72 26.33
C ARG A 186 2.85 -1.69 25.91
N GLY A 187 2.33 -2.78 25.33
CA GLY A 187 0.92 -2.91 24.95
C GLY A 187 0.49 -1.95 23.83
N ALA A 188 -0.73 -1.40 23.90
CA ALA A 188 -1.30 -0.59 22.82
C ALA A 188 -0.49 0.67 22.48
N GLY A 189 0.29 1.20 23.42
CA GLY A 189 1.18 2.35 23.19
C GLY A 189 2.31 2.05 22.18
N SER A 190 2.75 0.79 22.05
CA SER A 190 3.82 0.43 21.12
C SER A 190 3.38 0.44 19.67
N ALA A 191 2.14 0.02 19.39
CA ALA A 191 1.56 0.11 18.04
C ALA A 191 1.36 1.58 17.62
N GLN A 192 0.83 2.44 18.51
CA GLN A 192 0.69 3.87 18.22
C GLN A 192 2.04 4.55 17.98
N LEU A 193 3.05 4.21 18.79
CA LEU A 193 4.42 4.67 18.58
C LEU A 193 4.94 4.22 17.20
N ALA A 194 4.76 2.95 16.84
CA ALA A 194 5.20 2.44 15.55
C ALA A 194 4.53 3.16 14.37
N LEU A 195 3.22 3.38 14.42
CA LEU A 195 2.47 4.08 13.37
C LEU A 195 2.95 5.53 13.21
N ARG A 196 3.23 6.22 14.32
CA ARG A 196 3.79 7.57 14.29
C ARG A 196 5.19 7.60 13.68
N LEU A 197 6.07 6.69 14.11
CA LEU A 197 7.43 6.59 13.57
C LEU A 197 7.42 6.22 12.08
N ILE A 198 6.52 5.34 11.63
CA ILE A 198 6.31 5.03 10.22
C ILE A 198 5.95 6.30 9.43
N HIS A 199 5.01 7.09 9.93
CA HIS A 199 4.62 8.35 9.29
C HIS A 199 5.81 9.31 9.18
N GLU A 200 6.53 9.54 10.28
CA GLU A 200 7.72 10.41 10.31
C GLU A 200 8.82 9.92 9.35
N LEU A 201 9.07 8.61 9.28
CA LEU A 201 10.06 8.00 8.39
C LEU A 201 9.67 8.09 6.92
N VAL A 202 8.37 7.97 6.58
CA VAL A 202 7.89 8.17 5.21
C VAL A 202 8.06 9.62 4.76
N GLU A 203 7.86 10.58 5.65
CA GLU A 203 8.03 12.01 5.33
C GLU A 203 9.48 12.44 5.22
N ARG A 204 10.33 11.96 6.14
CA ARG A 204 11.72 12.41 6.24
C ARG A 204 12.71 11.54 5.46
N GLY A 205 12.39 10.27 5.25
CA GLY A 205 13.29 9.27 4.67
C GLY A 205 14.05 8.43 5.71
N PRO A 206 15.04 7.63 5.25
CA PRO A 206 15.75 6.67 6.10
C PRO A 206 16.58 7.32 7.21
N ILE A 207 16.85 6.56 8.27
CA ILE A 207 17.83 6.91 9.28
C ILE A 207 19.21 6.48 8.80
N GLU A 208 20.12 7.45 8.67
CA GLU A 208 21.51 7.18 8.29
C GLU A 208 22.47 7.08 9.47
N ARG A 209 22.12 7.72 10.59
CA ARG A 209 22.95 7.82 11.80
C ARG A 209 22.07 7.69 13.04
N PRO A 210 22.60 7.18 14.16
CA PRO A 210 21.86 7.12 15.39
C PRO A 210 21.31 8.49 15.80
N GLU A 211 20.04 8.54 16.19
CA GLU A 211 19.38 9.74 16.67
C GLU A 211 18.44 9.45 17.84
N GLY A 212 18.15 10.49 18.62
CA GLY A 212 17.17 10.43 19.71
C GLY A 212 15.77 10.77 19.21
N ALA A 213 14.76 10.16 19.81
CA ALA A 213 13.36 10.52 19.64
C ALA A 213 12.65 10.53 21.00
N THR A 214 11.46 11.11 21.02
CA THR A 214 10.60 11.13 22.22
C THR A 214 9.37 10.28 21.95
N GLY A 215 9.08 9.31 22.83
CA GLY A 215 7.87 8.51 22.80
C GLY A 215 6.61 9.31 23.12
N PRO A 216 5.41 8.79 22.83
CA PRO A 216 4.15 9.46 23.15
C PRO A 216 3.94 9.70 24.65
N ASP A 217 4.62 8.93 25.51
CA ASP A 217 4.66 9.05 26.97
C ASP A 217 5.78 9.98 27.48
N GLY A 218 6.51 10.64 26.57
CA GLY A 218 7.68 11.45 26.90
C GLY A 218 8.96 10.64 27.12
N ALA A 219 8.93 9.31 26.96
CA ALA A 219 10.11 8.48 27.15
C ALA A 219 11.18 8.79 26.09
N ALA A 220 12.45 8.81 26.51
CA ALA A 220 13.56 8.93 25.58
C ALA A 220 13.76 7.62 24.83
N LEU A 221 13.78 7.71 23.50
CA LEU A 221 13.97 6.60 22.57
C LEU A 221 15.23 6.83 21.76
N ARG A 222 15.85 5.73 21.33
CA ARG A 222 17.00 5.75 20.44
C ARG A 222 16.66 5.02 19.15
N LEU A 223 16.91 5.67 18.02
CA LEU A 223 16.73 5.11 16.68
C LEU A 223 18.11 4.82 16.10
N ASP A 224 18.41 3.54 15.87
CA ASP A 224 19.68 3.10 15.30
C ASP A 224 19.47 2.40 13.95
N PRO A 225 20.18 2.81 12.89
CA PRO A 225 20.21 2.00 11.68
C PRO A 225 20.97 0.70 11.97
N SER A 226 20.42 -0.42 11.52
CA SER A 226 21.11 -1.72 11.61
C SER A 226 22.41 -1.70 10.79
N PRO A 227 23.40 -2.56 11.10
CA PRO A 227 24.66 -2.62 10.33
C PRO A 227 24.47 -2.85 8.83
N ASN A 228 23.43 -3.60 8.44
CA ASN A 228 23.08 -3.84 7.03
C ASN A 228 22.18 -2.75 6.43
N ARG A 229 21.82 -1.72 7.20
CA ARG A 229 20.94 -0.59 6.84
C ARG A 229 19.54 -0.98 6.37
N ARG A 230 19.10 -2.21 6.63
CA ARG A 230 17.75 -2.67 6.28
C ARG A 230 16.71 -2.37 7.35
N PHE A 231 17.13 -2.02 8.56
CA PHE A 231 16.25 -1.75 9.68
C PHE A 231 16.61 -0.46 10.39
N VAL A 232 15.61 0.20 10.95
CA VAL A 232 15.75 1.17 12.03
C VAL A 232 15.28 0.49 13.31
N ARG A 233 16.18 0.31 14.26
CA ARG A 233 15.90 -0.31 15.57
C ARG A 233 15.55 0.77 16.58
N VAL A 234 14.48 0.55 17.33
CA VAL A 234 13.99 1.47 18.37
C VAL A 234 14.13 0.79 19.71
N SER A 235 14.96 1.37 20.57
CA SER A 235 15.18 0.95 21.96
C SER A 235 14.91 2.11 22.92
N ALA A 236 14.93 1.82 24.22
CA ALA A 236 15.08 2.88 25.21
C ALA A 236 16.45 3.58 25.02
N ALA A 237 16.48 4.89 25.27
CA ALA A 237 17.72 5.68 25.27
C ALA A 237 18.48 5.56 26.60
#